data_AF-A0A7W7Y8V3-F1
#
_entry.id   AF-A0A7W7Y8V3-F1
#
_cell.length_a   1.000
_cell.length_b   1.000
_cell.length_c   1.000
_cell.angle_alpha   90.00
_cell.angle_beta   90.00
_cell.angle_gamma   90.00
#
_symmetry.space_group_name_H-M   'P 1'
#
loop_
_entity.id
_entity.type
_entity.pdbx_description
1 polymer ?
#
loop_
_entity_poly.entity_id
_entity_poly.type
_entity_poly.pdbx_seq_one_letter_code
_entity_poly.pdbx_strand_id
1 'polypeptide(L)'
;MTLAGSNGNRTRNAPWQQGRCAAGFSMTELVIVISILSVLAAITVNAMNQYLEGGKIALTQERQEMLNRAVYTFAQQNYQIVFSPMGDNAGDELAILRTLQYRDPNSYRAKLGSPYIDPRYNPGTSSSTKDYRLQWTGKVFKVLEPGDSGSGLLMNFDGTDFTTPFAFPPDFQMAGN
;
A
#
# COMPACT_ATOMS: atom_id res chain seq x y z
N MET A 1 -26.34 -85.40 12.62
CA MET A 1 -27.37 -84.44 12.15
C MET A 1 -26.63 -83.21 11.63
N THR A 2 -26.78 -82.94 10.34
CA THR A 2 -26.24 -81.84 9.53
C THR A 2 -26.76 -80.48 10.04
N LEU A 3 -26.01 -79.37 10.07
CA LEU A 3 -25.87 -78.28 9.07
C LEU A 3 -24.94 -77.20 9.70
N ALA A 4 -23.83 -76.76 9.10
CA ALA A 4 -23.64 -75.85 7.97
C ALA A 4 -23.92 -74.35 8.25
N GLY A 5 -22.94 -73.48 7.93
CA GLY A 5 -23.09 -72.02 7.71
C GLY A 5 -22.21 -71.17 8.66
N SER A 6 -21.03 -70.65 8.29
CA SER A 6 -20.68 -69.66 7.25
C SER A 6 -20.85 -68.18 7.68
N ASN A 7 -19.83 -67.38 7.32
CA ASN A 7 -19.68 -65.91 7.32
C ASN A 7 -19.22 -65.29 8.65
N GLY A 8 -18.02 -64.69 8.77
CA GLY A 8 -17.45 -63.59 7.97
C GLY A 8 -17.67 -62.29 8.76
N ASN A 9 -16.72 -61.38 9.05
CA ASN A 9 -15.76 -60.74 8.17
C ASN A 9 -14.84 -59.80 8.99
N ARG A 10 -13.54 -59.82 8.65
CA ARG A 10 -12.63 -58.66 8.50
C ARG A 10 -12.37 -57.75 9.71
N THR A 11 -11.34 -58.10 10.48
CA THR A 11 -10.43 -57.09 11.00
C THR A 11 -9.73 -56.40 9.82
N ARG A 12 -10.07 -55.13 9.58
CA ARG A 12 -9.41 -54.28 8.59
C ARG A 12 -8.01 -53.94 9.11
N ASN A 13 -7.04 -54.83 8.85
CA ASN A 13 -5.63 -54.46 8.88
C ASN A 13 -5.43 -53.44 7.77
N ALA A 14 -5.26 -52.17 8.13
CA ALA A 14 -4.88 -51.11 7.22
C ALA A 14 -3.39 -51.26 6.89
N PRO A 15 -2.98 -51.60 5.66
CA PRO A 15 -1.59 -51.53 5.26
C PRO A 15 -1.37 -50.16 4.63
N TRP A 16 -1.39 -49.11 5.46
CA TRP A 16 -0.94 -47.77 5.06
C TRP A 16 0.33 -47.42 5.83
N GLN A 17 1.29 -48.34 5.78
CA GLN A 17 2.70 -47.96 5.83
C GLN A 17 3.28 -48.32 4.47
N GLN A 18 2.95 -47.47 3.48
CA GLN A 18 3.76 -47.39 2.26
C GLN A 18 5.15 -46.96 2.72
N GLY A 19 6.06 -47.92 2.80
CA GLY A 19 7.48 -47.66 2.95
C GLY A 19 7.88 -46.69 1.86
N ARG A 20 8.23 -45.47 2.25
CA ARG A 20 8.98 -44.57 1.38
C ARG A 20 10.35 -45.21 1.19
N CYS A 21 10.48 -46.06 0.17
CA CYS A 21 11.78 -46.33 -0.41
C CYS A 21 12.32 -44.97 -0.85
N ALA A 22 13.37 -44.49 -0.19
CA ALA A 22 14.11 -43.32 -0.63
C ALA A 22 14.75 -43.66 -1.98
N ALA A 23 14.03 -43.39 -3.07
CA ALA A 23 14.59 -43.42 -4.41
C ALA A 23 15.55 -42.22 -4.52
N GLY A 24 16.82 -42.49 -4.79
CA GLY A 24 17.77 -41.44 -5.13
C GLY A 24 17.36 -40.79 -6.45
N PHE A 25 17.43 -39.46 -6.53
CA PHE A 25 17.22 -38.74 -7.79
C PHE A 25 18.32 -39.13 -8.79
N SER A 26 17.92 -39.57 -9.99
CA SER A 26 18.88 -39.77 -11.09
C SER A 26 19.47 -38.42 -11.51
N MET A 27 20.75 -38.41 -11.90
CA MET A 27 21.41 -37.21 -12.47
C MET A 27 20.62 -36.62 -13.64
N THR A 28 20.02 -37.47 -14.50
CA THR A 28 19.21 -37.02 -15.64
C THR A 28 17.91 -36.36 -15.21
N GLU A 29 17.28 -36.87 -14.16
CA GLU A 29 16.02 -36.37 -13.61
C GLU A 29 16.23 -34.99 -12.97
N LEU A 30 17.37 -34.81 -12.28
CA LEU A 30 17.80 -33.53 -11.73
C LEU A 30 18.01 -32.48 -12.85
N VAL A 31 18.67 -32.86 -13.96
CA VAL A 31 18.89 -31.98 -15.11
C VAL A 31 17.57 -31.56 -15.77
N ILE A 32 16.62 -32.49 -15.93
CA ILE A 32 15.29 -32.17 -16.48
C ILE A 32 14.56 -31.16 -15.58
N VAL A 33 14.57 -31.38 -14.26
CA VAL A 33 13.89 -30.47 -13.31
C VAL A 33 14.51 -29.07 -13.35
N ILE A 34 15.84 -28.95 -13.33
CA ILE A 34 16.50 -27.62 -13.43
C ILE A 34 16.16 -26.95 -14.76
N SER A 35 16.11 -27.71 -15.85
CA SER A 35 15.77 -27.18 -17.18
C SER A 35 14.34 -26.63 -17.24
N ILE A 36 13.38 -27.31 -16.59
CA ILE A 36 11.99 -26.83 -16.52
C ILE A 36 11.89 -25.61 -15.59
N LEU A 37 12.58 -25.63 -14.44
CA LEU A 37 12.59 -24.50 -13.50
C LEU A 37 13.20 -23.24 -14.09
N SER A 38 14.24 -23.34 -14.92
CA SER A 38 14.86 -22.17 -15.56
C SER A 38 13.91 -21.50 -16.56
N VAL A 39 13.18 -22.30 -17.36
CA VAL A 39 12.17 -21.78 -18.30
C VAL A 39 11.01 -21.12 -17.54
N LEU A 40 10.51 -21.75 -16.47
CA LEU A 40 9.45 -21.18 -15.65
C LEU A 40 9.88 -19.88 -14.96
N ALA A 41 11.10 -19.84 -14.39
CA ALA A 41 11.64 -18.64 -13.76
C ALA A 41 11.77 -17.47 -14.74
N ALA A 42 12.19 -17.73 -15.99
CA ALA A 42 12.28 -16.69 -17.00
C ALA A 42 10.91 -16.07 -17.33
N ILE A 43 9.84 -16.87 -17.37
CA ILE A 43 8.48 -16.37 -17.63
C ILE A 43 7.96 -15.58 -16.44
N THR A 44 8.16 -16.07 -15.21
CA THR A 44 7.64 -15.42 -14.00
C THR A 44 8.29 -14.07 -13.71
N VAL A 45 9.60 -13.93 -13.94
CA VAL A 45 10.32 -12.66 -13.73
C VAL A 45 9.75 -11.54 -14.62
N ASN A 46 9.47 -11.84 -15.88
CA ASN A 46 8.90 -10.85 -16.80
C ASN A 46 7.49 -10.41 -16.40
N ALA A 47 6.66 -11.35 -15.93
CA ALA A 47 5.32 -11.05 -15.44
C ALA A 47 5.35 -10.22 -14.13
N MET A 48 6.29 -10.50 -13.23
CA MET A 48 6.37 -9.84 -11.93
C MET A 48 6.62 -8.33 -12.04
N ASN A 49 7.42 -7.89 -13.02
CA ASN A 49 7.66 -6.47 -13.25
C ASN A 49 6.38 -5.69 -13.61
N GLN A 50 5.46 -6.30 -14.38
CA GLN A 50 4.19 -5.67 -14.75
C GLN A 50 3.26 -5.52 -13.53
N TYR A 51 3.23 -6.53 -12.66
CA TYR A 51 2.40 -6.48 -11.43
C TYR A 51 2.91 -5.45 -10.43
N LEU A 52 4.23 -5.28 -10.30
CA LEU A 52 4.80 -4.29 -9.38
C LEU A 52 4.43 -2.87 -9.79
N GLU A 53 4.51 -2.54 -11.09
CA GLU A 53 4.10 -1.21 -11.56
C GLU A 53 2.58 -0.98 -11.41
N GLY A 54 1.74 -1.98 -11.73
CA GLY A 54 0.30 -1.89 -11.48
C GLY A 54 -0.04 -1.69 -9.99
N GLY A 55 0.70 -2.35 -9.10
CA GLY A 55 0.55 -2.19 -7.65
C GLY A 55 0.91 -0.78 -7.17
N LYS A 56 1.99 -0.19 -7.70
CA LYS A 56 2.38 1.20 -7.38
C LYS A 56 1.30 2.20 -7.78
N ILE A 57 0.71 2.05 -8.97
CA ILE A 57 -0.38 2.91 -9.43
C ILE A 57 -1.58 2.81 -8.47
N ALA A 58 -2.01 1.59 -8.13
CA ALA A 58 -3.14 1.36 -7.24
C ALA A 58 -2.93 1.97 -5.84
N LEU A 59 -1.73 1.80 -5.26
CA LEU A 59 -1.38 2.38 -3.96
C LEU A 59 -1.32 3.90 -4.00
N THR A 60 -0.86 4.48 -5.11
CA THR A 60 -0.78 5.94 -5.28
C THR A 60 -2.18 6.54 -5.39
N GLN A 61 -3.08 5.88 -6.11
CA GLN A 61 -4.50 6.24 -6.15
C GLN A 61 -5.12 6.15 -4.75
N GLU A 62 -4.98 5.03 -4.05
CA GLU A 62 -5.49 4.89 -2.68
C GLU A 62 -5.01 6.03 -1.75
N ARG A 63 -3.73 6.41 -1.87
CA ARG A 63 -3.16 7.54 -1.12
C ARG A 63 -3.80 8.88 -1.51
N GLN A 64 -4.01 9.12 -2.80
CA GLN A 64 -4.75 10.27 -3.31
C GLN A 64 -6.18 10.31 -2.75
N GLU A 65 -6.91 9.20 -2.81
CA GLU A 65 -8.26 9.07 -2.30
C GLU A 65 -8.32 9.36 -0.79
N MET A 66 -7.36 8.86 -0.02
CA MET A 66 -7.28 9.14 1.42
C MET A 66 -7.12 10.65 1.68
N LEU A 67 -6.20 11.31 0.98
CA LEU A 67 -6.00 12.77 1.12
C LEU A 67 -7.25 13.54 0.71
N ASN A 68 -7.85 13.20 -0.42
CA ASN A 68 -9.05 13.87 -0.90
C ASN A 68 -10.25 13.67 0.05
N ARG A 69 -10.43 12.47 0.63
CA ARG A 69 -11.43 12.23 1.68
C ARG A 69 -11.19 13.10 2.91
N ALA A 70 -9.93 13.27 3.32
CA ALA A 70 -9.58 14.14 4.44
C ALA A 70 -9.90 15.62 4.13
N VAL A 71 -9.59 16.09 2.91
CA VAL A 71 -9.97 17.44 2.45
C VAL A 71 -11.47 17.66 2.48
N TYR A 72 -12.27 16.70 1.98
CA TYR A 72 -13.72 16.81 2.02
C TYR A 72 -14.27 16.79 3.46
N THR A 73 -13.72 15.94 4.33
CA THR A 73 -14.14 15.88 5.73
C THR A 73 -13.81 17.18 6.47
N PHE A 74 -12.63 17.76 6.21
CA PHE A 74 -12.26 19.08 6.72
C PHE A 74 -13.25 20.15 6.26
N ALA A 75 -13.57 20.17 4.97
CA ALA A 75 -14.48 21.16 4.38
C ALA A 75 -15.90 21.08 4.92
N GLN A 76 -16.38 19.90 5.31
CA GLN A 76 -17.70 19.73 5.94
C GLN A 76 -17.81 20.39 7.32
N GLN A 77 -16.69 20.55 8.03
CA GLN A 77 -16.68 21.01 9.42
C GLN A 77 -16.09 22.41 9.63
N ASN A 78 -15.36 22.91 8.63
CA ASN A 78 -14.63 24.18 8.70
C ASN A 78 -14.95 25.02 7.46
N TYR A 79 -14.01 25.12 6.54
CA TYR A 79 -14.10 25.87 5.29
C TYR A 79 -13.48 25.05 4.16
N GLN A 80 -13.80 25.39 2.92
CA GLN A 80 -13.15 24.79 1.77
C GLN A 80 -11.73 25.33 1.66
N ILE A 81 -10.73 24.45 1.73
CA ILE A 81 -9.34 24.83 1.51
C ILE A 81 -9.18 25.24 0.05
N VAL A 82 -8.93 26.53 -0.18
CA VAL A 82 -8.54 27.09 -1.47
C VAL A 82 -7.17 27.69 -1.30
N PHE A 83 -6.17 27.03 -1.86
CA PHE A 83 -4.78 27.47 -1.77
C PHE A 83 -4.19 27.45 -3.18
N SER A 84 -3.59 28.55 -3.63
CA SER A 84 -3.06 28.64 -4.99
C SER A 84 -1.99 27.58 -5.22
N PRO A 85 -2.12 26.73 -6.24
CA PRO A 85 -1.17 25.66 -6.49
C PRO A 85 0.20 26.23 -6.89
N MET A 86 1.27 25.66 -6.33
CA MET A 86 2.64 26.03 -6.69
C MET A 86 3.28 24.89 -7.51
N GLY A 87 3.12 24.93 -8.84
CA GLY A 87 3.55 23.82 -9.70
C GLY A 87 5.04 23.42 -9.59
N ASP A 88 5.90 24.35 -9.20
CA ASP A 88 7.35 24.16 -9.11
C ASP A 88 7.85 23.79 -7.70
N ASN A 89 7.04 23.95 -6.65
CA ASN A 89 7.45 23.70 -5.27
C ASN A 89 6.35 22.96 -4.51
N ALA A 90 6.71 21.93 -3.75
CA ALA A 90 5.77 21.12 -3.00
C ALA A 90 5.31 21.72 -1.64
N GLY A 91 5.42 23.05 -1.51
CA GLY A 91 5.23 23.76 -0.26
C GLY A 91 3.76 23.89 0.13
N ASP A 92 2.89 24.09 -0.87
CA ASP A 92 1.44 24.11 -0.72
C ASP A 92 0.90 22.75 -0.30
N GLU A 93 1.38 21.65 -0.89
CA GLU A 93 0.96 20.31 -0.48
C GLU A 93 1.29 20.04 0.98
N LEU A 94 2.50 20.41 1.43
CA LEU A 94 2.89 20.26 2.83
C LEU A 94 2.04 21.14 3.74
N ALA A 95 1.81 22.41 3.40
CA ALA A 95 0.98 23.31 4.20
C ALA A 95 -0.46 22.78 4.36
N ILE A 96 -1.03 22.23 3.29
CA ILE A 96 -2.37 21.61 3.31
C ILE A 96 -2.35 20.33 4.13
N LEU A 97 -1.33 19.48 3.96
CA LEU A 97 -1.18 18.27 4.77
C LEU A 97 -1.10 18.61 6.27
N ARG A 98 -0.31 19.62 6.65
CA ARG A 98 -0.23 20.09 8.05
C ARG A 98 -1.58 20.59 8.56
N THR A 99 -2.36 21.25 7.71
CA THR A 99 -3.71 21.70 8.05
C THR A 99 -4.65 20.52 8.33
N LEU A 100 -4.59 19.47 7.51
CA LEU A 100 -5.40 18.25 7.70
C LEU A 100 -4.98 17.46 8.94
N GLN A 101 -3.71 17.53 9.32
CA GLN A 101 -3.14 16.88 10.50
C GLN A 101 -3.34 17.67 11.79
N TYR A 102 -3.70 18.95 11.70
CA TYR A 102 -3.84 19.77 12.88
C TYR A 102 -5.09 19.39 13.67
N ARG A 103 -4.91 19.26 14.99
CA ARG A 103 -5.99 19.17 15.98
C ARG A 103 -5.70 20.18 17.09
N ASP A 104 -6.71 20.97 17.43
CA ASP A 104 -6.60 21.95 18.53
C ASP A 104 -6.26 21.20 19.84
N PRO A 105 -5.22 21.64 20.58
CA PRO A 105 -4.83 20.99 21.84
C PRO A 105 -5.91 21.13 22.92
N ASN A 106 -6.80 22.12 22.82
CA ASN A 106 -7.95 22.24 23.69
C ASN A 106 -9.09 21.34 23.18
N SER A 107 -9.37 20.27 23.93
CA SER A 107 -10.43 19.30 23.61
C SER A 107 -11.81 19.91 23.39
N TYR A 108 -12.13 21.06 23.99
CA TYR A 108 -13.42 21.74 23.80
C TYR A 108 -13.51 22.49 22.46
N ARG A 109 -12.36 22.87 21.89
CA ARG A 109 -12.25 23.54 20.59
C ARG A 109 -11.96 22.57 19.44
N ALA A 110 -11.41 21.40 19.76
CA ALA A 110 -11.11 20.35 18.81
C ALA A 110 -12.39 19.89 18.09
N LYS A 111 -12.38 19.95 16.76
CA LYS A 111 -13.49 19.47 15.93
C LYS A 111 -13.55 17.94 15.98
N LEU A 112 -14.78 17.41 15.97
CA LEU A 112 -15.01 15.97 16.03
C LEU A 112 -14.48 15.30 14.75
N GLY A 113 -13.54 14.38 14.88
CA GLY A 113 -12.89 13.74 13.72
C GLY A 113 -11.62 14.44 13.22
N SER A 114 -11.19 15.54 13.84
CA SER A 114 -9.81 16.01 13.72
C SER A 114 -8.86 15.13 14.56
N PRO A 115 -7.61 14.89 14.17
CA PRO A 115 -7.03 15.21 12.87
C PRO A 115 -7.64 14.34 11.76
N TYR A 116 -7.76 14.89 10.55
CA TYR A 116 -8.43 14.22 9.43
C TYR A 116 -7.52 13.24 8.67
N ILE A 117 -6.21 13.33 8.93
CA ILE A 117 -5.15 12.43 8.46
C ILE A 117 -4.32 12.02 9.69
N ASP A 118 -3.72 10.83 9.64
CA ASP A 118 -2.78 10.39 10.68
C ASP A 118 -1.61 11.40 10.83
N PRO A 119 -1.38 11.98 12.03
CA PRO A 119 -0.29 12.92 12.26
C PRO A 119 1.11 12.36 11.98
N ARG A 120 1.25 11.03 11.92
CA ARG A 120 2.51 10.34 11.61
C ARG A 120 2.83 10.34 10.12
N TYR A 121 1.86 10.60 9.25
CA TYR A 121 2.06 10.63 7.81
C TYR A 121 2.86 11.87 7.39
N ASN A 122 4.15 11.70 7.15
CA ASN A 122 5.11 12.74 6.83
C ASN A 122 5.88 12.36 5.56
N PRO A 123 5.22 12.40 4.39
CA PRO A 123 5.89 12.14 3.13
C PRO A 123 6.98 13.19 2.88
N GLY A 124 8.04 12.77 2.18
CA GLY A 124 8.98 13.70 1.58
C GLY A 124 8.32 14.48 0.44
N THR A 125 9.08 15.37 -0.18
CA THR A 125 8.65 16.06 -1.41
C THR A 125 9.62 15.72 -2.54
N SER A 126 9.10 15.67 -3.77
CA SER A 126 9.92 15.42 -4.95
C SER A 126 9.44 16.25 -6.13
N SER A 127 10.40 16.68 -6.95
CA SER A 127 10.22 17.31 -8.25
C SER A 127 10.75 16.43 -9.40
N SER A 128 11.23 15.21 -9.07
CA SER A 128 11.81 14.28 -10.04
C SER A 128 10.71 13.62 -10.87
N THR A 129 10.84 13.71 -12.20
CA THR A 129 9.92 13.06 -13.16
C THR A 129 9.95 11.53 -13.11
N LYS A 130 10.81 10.91 -12.29
CA LYS A 130 10.87 9.46 -12.12
C LYS A 130 9.96 8.95 -11.00
N ASP A 131 9.45 9.85 -10.16
CA ASP A 131 8.74 9.49 -8.94
C ASP A 131 7.24 9.68 -9.10
N TYR A 132 6.48 8.79 -8.46
CA TYR A 132 5.06 9.02 -8.21
C TYR A 132 4.91 10.13 -7.19
N ARG A 133 4.13 11.17 -7.52
CA ARG A 133 3.93 12.34 -6.67
C ARG A 133 2.45 12.67 -6.55
N LEU A 134 2.08 13.29 -5.43
CA LEU A 134 0.74 13.81 -5.19
C LEU A 134 0.83 15.33 -5.20
N GLN A 135 0.25 15.96 -6.22
CA GLN A 135 0.29 17.41 -6.42
C GLN A 135 -1.04 18.03 -6.04
N TRP A 136 -0.99 19.21 -5.41
CA TRP A 136 -2.17 20.01 -5.13
C TRP A 136 -2.61 20.79 -6.38
N THR A 137 -3.92 20.79 -6.64
CA THR A 137 -4.50 21.44 -7.83
C THR A 137 -5.18 22.78 -7.54
N GLY A 138 -5.20 23.19 -6.27
CA GLY A 138 -5.98 24.34 -5.81
C GLY A 138 -7.16 23.97 -4.92
N LYS A 139 -7.67 22.74 -5.05
CA LYS A 139 -8.83 22.23 -4.29
C LYS A 139 -8.75 20.75 -3.89
N VAL A 140 -8.02 19.95 -4.67
CA VAL A 140 -7.86 18.50 -4.45
C VAL A 140 -6.45 18.07 -4.83
N PHE A 141 -6.04 16.89 -4.36
CA PHE A 141 -4.82 16.23 -4.79
C PHE A 141 -5.06 15.45 -6.09
N LYS A 142 -4.09 15.51 -6.99
CA LYS A 142 -3.97 14.66 -8.17
C LYS A 142 -2.70 13.84 -8.11
N VAL A 143 -2.72 12.65 -8.71
CA VAL A 143 -1.51 11.87 -8.98
C VAL A 143 -0.73 12.49 -10.14
N LEU A 144 0.58 12.59 -9.98
CA LEU A 144 1.55 12.75 -11.06
C LEU A 144 2.30 11.44 -11.22
N GLU A 145 2.21 10.85 -12.40
CA GLU A 145 2.88 9.61 -12.74
C GLU A 145 4.34 9.89 -13.15
N PRO A 146 5.22 8.87 -13.13
CA PRO A 146 6.54 8.99 -13.72
C PRO A 146 6.45 9.42 -15.19
N GLY A 147 7.09 10.54 -15.53
CA GLY A 147 7.01 11.22 -16.81
C GLY A 147 6.36 12.61 -16.72
N ASP A 148 5.51 12.84 -15.72
CA ASP A 148 4.82 14.11 -15.55
C ASP A 148 5.73 15.19 -14.96
N SER A 149 5.59 16.41 -15.46
CA SER A 149 6.24 17.61 -14.90
C SER A 149 5.51 18.10 -13.64
N GLY A 150 6.26 18.59 -12.66
CA GLY A 150 5.73 19.25 -11.47
C GLY A 150 6.35 18.74 -10.17
N SER A 151 6.05 19.44 -9.09
CA SER A 151 6.43 19.08 -7.73
C SER A 151 5.21 18.60 -6.93
N GLY A 152 5.45 17.76 -5.92
CA GLY A 152 4.40 17.33 -4.99
C GLY A 152 4.94 16.46 -3.86
N LEU A 153 4.03 15.88 -3.08
CA LEU A 153 4.37 14.91 -2.03
C LEU A 153 4.88 13.63 -2.69
N LEU A 154 6.05 13.17 -2.26
CA LEU A 154 6.64 11.92 -2.74
C LEU A 154 5.81 10.73 -2.25
N MET A 155 5.44 9.84 -3.17
CA MET A 155 4.81 8.58 -2.83
C MET A 155 5.87 7.52 -2.50
N ASN A 156 5.99 7.19 -1.22
CA ASN A 156 6.80 6.07 -0.75
C ASN A 156 5.95 4.80 -0.67
N PHE A 157 6.48 3.67 -1.14
CA PHE A 157 5.78 2.38 -1.13
C PHE A 157 6.23 1.45 0.00
N ASP A 158 7.22 1.86 0.77
CA ASP A 158 7.84 1.09 1.85
C ASP A 158 7.35 1.46 3.26
N GLY A 159 6.51 2.50 3.37
CA GLY A 159 5.98 2.99 4.64
C GLY A 159 6.92 3.92 5.42
N THR A 160 8.06 4.31 4.85
CA THR A 160 9.03 5.22 5.49
C THR A 160 8.51 6.66 5.64
N ASP A 161 7.42 6.96 4.96
CA ASP A 161 6.62 8.17 5.11
C ASP A 161 5.88 8.26 6.45
N PHE A 162 5.69 7.15 7.18
CA PHE A 162 5.10 7.18 8.52
C PHE A 162 6.19 7.31 9.60
N THR A 163 6.36 8.54 10.10
CA THR A 163 7.38 8.87 11.10
C THR A 163 6.75 9.39 12.40
N THR A 164 7.52 10.12 13.21
CA THR A 164 7.03 10.76 14.42
C THR A 164 6.00 11.85 14.10
N PRO A 165 4.92 12.00 14.88
CA PRO A 165 3.96 13.07 14.68
C PRO A 165 4.61 14.44 14.58
N PHE A 166 4.15 15.26 13.63
CA PHE A 166 4.62 16.64 13.52
C PHE A 166 4.21 17.45 14.76
N ALA A 167 5.17 18.11 15.39
CA ALA A 167 4.91 19.00 16.52
C ALA A 167 4.50 20.39 15.99
N PHE A 168 3.22 20.73 16.16
CA PHE A 168 2.70 22.02 15.71
C PHE A 168 3.19 23.17 16.60
N PRO A 169 3.65 24.29 16.02
CA PRO A 169 3.98 25.47 16.80
C PRO A 169 2.71 26.11 17.41
N PRO A 170 2.82 26.84 18.53
CA PRO A 170 1.66 27.44 19.21
C PRO A 170 0.84 28.42 18.35
N ASP A 171 1.48 29.04 17.37
CA ASP A 171 0.94 30.02 16.43
C ASP A 171 0.66 29.43 15.05
N PHE A 172 0.54 28.10 14.94
CA PHE A 172 0.27 27.44 13.66
C PHE A 172 -1.00 27.99 13.00
N GLN A 173 -0.85 28.43 11.75
CA GLN A 173 -1.95 28.89 10.93
C GLN A 173 -2.30 27.82 9.91
N MET A 174 -3.59 27.47 9.86
CA MET A 174 -4.14 26.59 8.85
C MET A 174 -4.08 27.25 7.47
N ALA A 175 -3.80 26.46 6.45
CA ALA A 175 -3.73 26.90 5.06
C ALA A 175 -5.14 27.21 4.49
N GLY A 176 -5.20 28.19 3.60
CA GLY A 176 -6.41 28.51 2.82
C GLY A 176 -7.53 29.20 3.61
N ASN A 177 -7.22 29.75 4.79
CA ASN A 177 -8.10 30.64 5.56
C ASN A 177 -7.88 32.11 5.15
#